data_AF-B7J864-F1
#
_entry.id   AF-B7J864-F1
#
_cell.length_a   1.000
_cell.length_b   1.000
_cell.length_c   1.000
_cell.angle_alpha   90.00
_cell.angle_beta   90.00
_cell.angle_gamma   90.00
#
_symmetry.space_group_name_H-M   'P 1'
#
loop_
_entity.id
_entity.type
_entity.pdbx_description
1 polymer ?
#
loop_
_entity_poly.entity_id
_entity_poly.type
_entity_poly.pdbx_seq_one_letter_code
_entity_poly.pdbx_strand_id
1 'polypeptide(L)' 'MTEYTIKEENGCTFVFGALPISALDRLTRGNPKGTVLDPNLARMAGANFAWGKPADIRRAKDQYRGGRHRSRKKRAKVV' A
#
# COMPACT_ATOMS: atom_id res chain seq x y z
N MET A 1 -19.35 -9.59 1.80
CA MET A 1 -18.78 -8.75 0.72
C MET A 1 -17.49 -8.16 1.27
N THR A 2 -16.33 -8.59 0.77
CA THR A 2 -15.03 -8.10 1.25
C THR A 2 -14.73 -6.78 0.55
N GLU A 3 -15.05 -5.68 1.22
CA GLU A 3 -14.69 -4.34 0.75
C GLU A 3 -13.23 -4.08 1.08
N TYR A 4 -12.41 -3.99 0.04
CA TYR A 4 -11.03 -3.54 0.16
C TYR A 4 -10.80 -2.35 -0.75
N THR A 5 -9.93 -1.45 -0.32
CA THR A 5 -9.53 -0.28 -1.08
C THR A 5 -8.06 -0.38 -1.40
N ILE A 6 -7.72 -0.23 -2.68
CA ILE A 6 -6.35 -0.15 -3.14
C ILE A 6 -6.01 1.32 -3.40
N LYS A 7 -4.89 1.77 -2.85
CA LYS A 7 -4.34 3.10 -3.08
C LYS A 7 -2.90 2.95 -3.56
N GLU A 8 -2.57 3.59 -4.68
CA GLU A 8 -1.20 3.66 -5.16
C GLU A 8 -0.65 5.05 -4.89
N GLU A 9 0.45 5.13 -4.15
CA GLU A 9 1.07 6.40 -3.78
C GLU A 9 2.59 6.23 -3.66
N ASN A 10 3.36 7.22 -4.13
CA ASN A 10 4.83 7.22 -4.04
C ASN A 10 5.51 5.96 -4.62
N GLY A 11 4.90 5.29 -5.60
CA GLY A 11 5.41 4.04 -6.18
C GLY A 11 5.16 2.79 -5.32
N CYS A 12 4.36 2.93 -4.25
CA CYS A 12 3.92 1.84 -3.39
C CYS A 12 2.40 1.63 -3.54
N THR A 13 1.98 0.38 -3.44
CA THR A 13 0.57 -0.01 -3.39
C THR A 13 0.21 -0.30 -1.94
N PHE A 14 -0.91 0.25 -1.50
CA PHE A 14 -1.46 0.12 -0.15
C PHE A 14 -2.85 -0.49 -0.25
N VAL A 15 -3.13 -1.49 0.57
CA VAL A 15 -4.43 -2.15 0.64
C VAL A 15 -5.03 -1.93 2.02
N PHE A 16 -6.24 -1.40 2.03
CA PHE A 16 -7.04 -1.13 3.21
C PHE A 16 -8.27 -2.04 3.21
N GLY A 17 -8.72 -2.48 4.39
CA GLY A 17 -9.92 -3.29 4.53
C GLY A 17 -9.69 -4.79 4.42
N ALA A 18 -10.78 -5.55 4.43
CA ALA A 18 -10.74 -7.00 4.45
C ALA A 18 -10.52 -7.54 3.03
N LEU A 19 -9.31 -8.06 2.77
CA LEU A 19 -8.92 -8.65 1.50
C LEU A 19 -8.86 -10.18 1.63
N PRO A 20 -9.57 -10.95 0.79
CA PRO A 20 -9.40 -12.40 0.75
C PRO A 20 -8.02 -12.75 0.17
N ILE A 21 -7.40 -13.81 0.69
CA ILE A 21 -6.06 -14.26 0.26
C ILE A 21 -5.98 -14.54 -1.25
N SER A 22 -7.07 -15.04 -1.85
CA SER A 22 -7.16 -15.26 -3.30
C SER A 22 -7.08 -13.97 -4.12
N ALA A 23 -7.58 -12.85 -3.59
CA ALA A 23 -7.41 -11.54 -4.22
C ALA A 23 -5.99 -11.00 -4.03
N LEU A 24 -5.37 -11.25 -2.87
CA LEU A 24 -3.96 -10.89 -2.65
C LEU A 24 -3.03 -11.55 -3.68
N ASP A 25 -3.19 -12.86 -3.92
CA ASP A 25 -2.40 -13.58 -4.92
C ASP A 25 -2.52 -12.98 -6.33
N ARG A 26 -3.74 -12.57 -6.72
CA ARG A 26 -3.96 -11.91 -8.02
C ARG A 26 -3.30 -10.53 -8.09
N LEU A 27 -3.36 -9.77 -7.01
CA LEU A 27 -2.75 -8.44 -6.93
C LEU A 27 -1.21 -8.51 -6.95
N THR A 28 -0.63 -9.52 -6.29
CA THR A 28 0.83 -9.66 -6.23
C THR A 28 1.44 -10.20 -7.51
N ARG A 29 0.72 -11.03 -8.28
CA ARG A 29 1.17 -11.54 -9.58
C ARG A 29 1.43 -10.46 -10.63
N GLY A 30 0.70 -9.35 -10.57
CA GLY A 30 0.86 -8.23 -11.50
C GLY A 30 2.02 -7.30 -11.16
N ASN A 31 2.69 -7.51 -10.02
CA ASN A 31 3.68 -6.56 -9.56
C ASN A 31 4.99 -6.64 -10.34
N PRO A 32 5.68 -5.50 -10.53
CA PRO A 32 7.01 -5.48 -11.13
C PRO A 32 7.99 -6.33 -10.31
N LYS A 33 8.90 -7.05 -10.99
CA LYS A 33 9.97 -7.83 -10.34
C LYS A 33 10.74 -6.96 -9.33
N GLY A 34 11.05 -7.54 -8.18
CA GLY A 34 11.78 -6.86 -7.10
C GLY A 34 10.91 -5.96 -6.23
N THR A 35 9.59 -6.06 -6.32
CA THR A 35 8.69 -5.51 -5.29
C THR A 35 8.77 -6.35 -4.03
N VAL A 36 8.74 -5.68 -2.89
CA VAL A 36 8.79 -6.29 -1.55
C VAL A 36 7.61 -5.81 -0.73
N LEU A 37 7.08 -6.69 0.10
CA LEU A 37 6.01 -6.39 1.04
C LEU A 37 6.62 -5.87 2.34
N ASP A 38 6.11 -4.75 2.84
CA ASP A 38 6.65 -4.09 4.03
C ASP A 38 5.56 -3.83 5.08
N PRO A 39 5.48 -4.68 6.12
CA PRO A 39 4.47 -4.55 7.17
C PRO A 39 4.60 -3.27 7.99
N ASN A 40 5.82 -2.74 8.13
CA ASN A 40 6.05 -1.52 8.89
C ASN A 40 5.48 -0.30 8.16
N LEU A 41 5.72 -0.18 6.85
CA LEU A 41 5.12 0.84 6.01
C LEU A 41 3.59 0.74 6.00
N ALA A 42 3.04 -0.47 5.94
CA ALA A 42 1.59 -0.68 6.05
C ALA A 42 1.04 -0.10 7.36
N ARG A 43 1.68 -0.44 8.48
CA ARG A 43 1.32 0.07 9.81
C ARG A 43 1.46 1.61 9.91
N MET A 44 2.49 2.19 9.30
CA MET A 44 2.68 3.65 9.27
C MET A 44 1.59 4.37 8.45
N ALA A 45 1.14 3.75 7.35
CA ALA A 45 0.10 4.29 6.48
C ALA A 45 -1.33 3.98 6.96
N GLY A 46 -1.50 3.14 7.98
CA GLY A 46 -2.80 2.63 8.41
C GLY A 46 -3.43 1.62 7.43
N ALA A 47 -2.61 0.98 6.61
CA ALA A 47 -3.02 -0.05 5.64
C ALA A 47 -2.85 -1.45 6.26
N ASN A 48 -3.58 -2.42 5.71
CA ASN A 48 -3.40 -3.84 6.06
C ASN A 48 -2.17 -4.41 5.35
N PHE A 49 -1.96 -4.04 4.09
CA PHE A 49 -0.79 -4.43 3.32
C PHE A 49 -0.20 -3.23 2.58
N ALA A 50 1.12 -3.20 2.46
CA ALA A 50 1.83 -2.25 1.64
C ALA A 50 2.99 -2.95 0.94
N TRP A 51 3.19 -2.69 -0.35
CA TRP A 51 4.32 -3.21 -1.10
C TRP A 51 4.76 -2.22 -2.18
N GLY A 52 6.01 -2.36 -2.60
CA GLY A 52 6.62 -1.48 -3.60
C GLY A 52 8.07 -1.87 -3.84
N LYS A 53 8.79 -1.11 -4.66
CA LYS A 53 10.23 -1.34 -4.80
C LYS A 53 10.95 -0.88 -3.53
N PRO A 54 12.10 -1.48 -3.16
CA PRO A 54 12.84 -1.13 -1.94
C PRO A 54 13.15 0.37 -1.83
N ALA A 55 13.49 1.02 -2.94
CA ALA A 55 13.77 2.46 -2.99
C ALA A 55 12.52 3.31 -2.69
N ASP A 56 11.36 2.94 -3.26
CA ASP A 56 10.09 3.63 -3.06
C ASP A 56 9.58 3.45 -1.63
N ILE A 57 9.74 2.25 -1.05
CA ILE A 57 9.38 1.97 0.35
C ILE A 57 10.19 2.82 1.31
N ARG A 58 11.50 2.94 1.09
CA ARG A 58 12.35 3.80 1.92
C ARG A 58 11.91 5.26 1.83
N ARG A 59 11.65 5.77 0.63
CA ARG A 59 11.14 7.13 0.43
C ARG A 59 9.79 7.34 1.12
N ALA A 60 8.87 6.39 1.01
CA ALA A 60 7.57 6.45 1.66
C ALA A 60 7.72 6.46 3.19
N LYS A 61 8.55 5.57 3.75
CA LYS A 61 8.84 5.55 5.20
C LYS A 61 9.40 6.88 5.68
N ASP A 62 10.32 7.49 4.95
CA ASP A 62 10.90 8.78 5.32
C ASP A 62 9.83 9.89 5.35
N GLN A 63 8.89 9.88 4.40
CA GLN A 63 7.75 10.80 4.38
C GLN A 63 6.80 10.57 5.56
N TYR A 64 6.45 9.33 5.88
CA TYR A 64 5.59 9.02 7.03
C TYR A 64 6.30 9.24 8.37
N ARG A 65 7.64 9.21 8.40
CA ARG A 65 8.45 9.46 9.61
C ARG A 65 8.67 10.95 9.86
N GLY A 66 8.85 11.75 8.81
CA GLY A 66 9.07 13.20 8.89
C GLY A 66 7.79 14.05 8.90
N GLY A 67 6.67 13.51 8.40
CA GLY A 67 5.40 14.21 8.29
C GLY A 67 4.29 13.53 9.06
N ARG A 68 3.98 14.02 10.27
CA ARG A 68 2.62 13.85 10.80
C ARG A 68 1.66 14.50 9.79
N HIS A 69 0.95 13.64 9.04
CA HIS A 69 -0.42 13.87 8.61
C HIS A 69 -0.64 15.13 7.74
N ARG A 70 -0.35 15.06 6.43
CA ARG A 70 -0.97 15.98 5.46
C ARG A 70 -1.61 15.21 4.30
N SER A 71 -2.88 15.54 4.08
CA SER A 71 -3.69 15.27 2.88
C SER A 71 -4.52 13.97 2.87
N ARG A 72 -5.61 14.04 3.65
CA ARG A 72 -6.97 13.66 3.21
C ARG A 72 -7.20 14.03 1.73
N LYS A 73 -7.93 13.15 1.03
CA LYS A 73 -8.48 13.29 -0.34
C LYS A 73 -7.47 13.18 -1.49
N LYS A 74 -7.45 12.02 -2.14
CA LYS A 74 -7.77 11.91 -3.58
C LYS A 74 -7.88 10.44 -4.00
N ARG A 75 -9.08 10.08 -4.46
CA ARG A 75 -9.44 8.98 -5.39
C ARG A 75 -8.94 7.58 -5.01
N ALA A 76 -9.62 6.96 -4.05
CA ALA A 76 -9.74 5.52 -4.01
C ALA A 76 -10.63 5.07 -5.19
N LYS A 77 -10.12 4.17 -6.03
CA LYS A 77 -10.96 3.42 -6.97
C LYS A 77 -11.43 2.18 -6.23
N VAL A 78 -12.73 2.13 -5.93
CA VAL A 78 -13.39 0.93 -5.38
C VAL A 78 -13.42 -0.10 -6.51
N VAL A 79 -12.93 -1.31 -6.24
CA VAL A 79 -12.93 -2.44 -7.17
C VAL A 79 -13.66 -3.60 -6.52
#